data_AF-A0A317FWZ7-F1
#
_entry.id   AF-A0A317FWZ7-F1
#
_cell.length_a   1.000
_cell.length_b   1.000
_cell.length_c   1.000
_cell.angle_alpha   90.00
_cell.angle_beta   90.00
_cell.angle_gamma   90.00
#
_symmetry.space_group_name_H-M   'P 1'
#
loop_
_entity.id
_entity.type
_entity.pdbx_description
1 polymer ?
#
loop_
_entity_poly.entity_id
_entity_poly.type
_entity_poly.pdbx_seq_one_letter_code
_entity_poly.pdbx_strand_id
1 'polypeptide(L)'
;MSRSKAAIEADIQSCSDKIAELEAVLELLTEYQTRLSEDHTDYTDNVKTPVDEYDFAENDDWLGKNEGAAETIRETLSLCMTSYDNDITKLEGQIAEAIEIINTMIEEENERLAQLKEELDNWTEDSVTSDGTE
;
A
#
# COMPACT_ATOMS: atom_id res chain seq x y z
N MET A 1 -30.71 9.92 25.37
CA MET A 1 -29.72 9.96 26.48
C MET A 1 -28.46 10.53 25.88
N SER A 2 -27.95 11.63 26.42
CA SER A 2 -26.65 12.18 26.03
C SER A 2 -25.55 11.18 26.42
N ARG A 3 -24.49 11.05 25.60
CA ARG A 3 -23.33 10.22 25.96
C ARG A 3 -22.62 10.86 27.17
N SER A 4 -22.00 10.03 28.00
CA SER A 4 -21.18 10.56 29.10
C SER A 4 -19.91 11.17 28.53
N LYS A 5 -19.40 12.23 29.16
CA LYS A 5 -18.13 12.87 28.80
C LYS A 5 -16.98 11.85 28.66
N ALA A 6 -16.87 10.94 29.61
CA ALA A 6 -15.87 9.89 29.61
C ALA A 6 -16.00 8.92 28.41
N ALA A 7 -17.22 8.68 27.91
CA ALA A 7 -17.41 7.85 26.72
C ALA A 7 -16.96 8.57 25.46
N ILE A 8 -17.20 9.89 25.34
CA ILE A 8 -16.74 10.70 24.21
C ILE A 8 -15.21 10.78 24.20
N GLU A 9 -14.58 11.03 25.35
CA GLU A 9 -13.12 11.04 25.49
C GLU A 9 -12.48 9.69 25.13
N ALA A 10 -13.11 8.57 25.52
CA ALA A 10 -12.66 7.24 25.14
C ALA A 10 -12.78 6.98 23.63
N ASP A 11 -13.87 7.41 23.00
CA ASP A 11 -14.06 7.31 21.54
C ASP A 11 -13.00 8.17 20.80
N ILE A 12 -12.69 9.38 21.28
CA ILE A 12 -11.63 10.23 20.71
C ILE A 12 -10.28 9.52 20.76
N GLN A 13 -9.92 8.93 21.90
CA GLN A 13 -8.67 8.19 22.03
C GLN A 13 -8.64 7.01 21.07
N SER A 14 -9.73 6.25 20.96
CA SER A 14 -9.82 5.12 20.03
C SER A 14 -9.65 5.54 18.56
N CYS A 15 -10.24 6.66 18.14
CA CYS A 15 -10.05 7.19 16.79
C CYS A 15 -8.60 7.62 16.57
N SER A 16 -7.98 8.31 17.55
CA SER A 16 -6.58 8.74 17.46
C SER A 16 -5.63 7.55 17.35
N ASP A 17 -5.85 6.49 18.13
CA ASP A 17 -5.05 5.27 18.08
C ASP A 17 -5.21 4.59 16.72
N LYS A 18 -6.43 4.56 16.18
CA LYS A 18 -6.71 3.96 14.88
C LYS A 18 -6.03 4.70 13.72
N ILE A 19 -6.05 6.03 13.76
CA ILE A 19 -5.34 6.86 12.77
C ILE A 19 -3.84 6.54 12.80
N ALA A 20 -3.23 6.48 13.99
CA ALA A 20 -1.80 6.15 14.12
C ALA A 20 -1.46 4.75 13.59
N GLU A 21 -2.32 3.75 13.81
CA GLU A 21 -2.15 2.42 13.20
C GLU A 21 -2.21 2.47 11.66
N LEU A 22 -3.17 3.21 11.11
CA LEU A 22 -3.33 3.34 9.66
C LEU A 22 -2.15 4.08 9.01
N GLU A 23 -1.66 5.15 9.65
CA GLU A 23 -0.47 5.89 9.22
C GLU A 23 0.78 5.00 9.20
N ALA A 24 0.96 4.14 10.20
CA ALA A 24 2.08 3.19 10.23
C ALA A 24 2.00 2.16 9.09
N VAL A 25 0.79 1.69 8.74
CA VAL A 25 0.60 0.78 7.60
C VAL A 25 0.85 1.52 6.27
N LEU A 26 0.41 2.78 6.16
CA LEU A 26 0.65 3.62 5.00
C LEU A 26 2.15 3.83 4.74
N GLU A 27 2.92 4.11 5.80
CA GLU A 27 4.38 4.23 5.72
C GLU A 27 5.00 2.94 5.17
N LEU A 28 4.61 1.78 5.72
CA LEU A 28 5.12 0.48 5.28
C LEU A 28 4.77 0.18 3.81
N LEU A 29 3.55 0.48 3.37
CA LEU A 29 3.15 0.28 1.98
C LEU A 29 3.93 1.19 1.02
N THR A 30 4.21 2.43 1.45
CA THR A 30 5.02 3.37 0.67
C THR A 30 6.47 2.89 0.55
N GLU A 31 7.03 2.33 1.63
CA GLU A 31 8.34 1.68 1.60
C GLU A 31 8.36 0.49 0.64
N TYR A 32 7.35 -0.38 0.70
CA TYR A 32 7.25 -1.53 -0.21
C TYR A 32 7.07 -1.11 -1.66
N GLN A 33 6.28 -0.07 -1.95
CA GLN A 33 6.15 0.46 -3.30
C GLN A 33 7.49 0.96 -3.84
N THR A 34 8.24 1.69 -3.01
CA THR A 34 9.57 2.21 -3.38
C THR A 34 10.53 1.07 -3.68
N ARG A 35 10.64 0.09 -2.76
CA ARG A 35 11.54 -1.05 -2.94
C ARG A 35 11.17 -1.90 -4.14
N LEU A 36 9.88 -2.16 -4.37
CA LEU A 36 9.42 -2.92 -5.53
C LEU A 36 9.82 -2.24 -6.84
N SER A 37 9.70 -0.91 -6.91
CA SER A 37 10.10 -0.14 -8.10
C SER A 37 11.61 -0.18 -8.34
N GLU A 38 12.41 -0.08 -7.27
CA GLU A 38 13.88 -0.22 -7.35
C GLU A 38 14.29 -1.61 -7.80
N ASP A 39 13.73 -2.66 -7.18
CA ASP A 39 13.99 -4.07 -7.53
C ASP A 39 13.56 -4.37 -8.98
N HIS A 40 12.43 -3.81 -9.44
CA HIS A 40 11.96 -3.98 -10.83
C HIS A 40 12.88 -3.30 -11.84
N THR A 41 13.37 -2.10 -11.52
CA THR A 41 14.35 -1.40 -12.33
C THR A 41 15.65 -2.19 -12.43
N ASP A 42 16.18 -2.67 -11.29
CA ASP A 42 17.41 -3.46 -11.23
C ASP A 42 17.28 -4.75 -12.06
N TYR A 43 16.18 -5.48 -11.90
CA TYR A 43 15.88 -6.66 -12.70
C TYR A 43 15.80 -6.34 -14.20
N THR A 44 15.14 -5.24 -14.58
CA THR A 44 14.99 -4.85 -15.97
C THR A 44 16.33 -4.54 -16.62
N ASP A 45 17.18 -3.79 -15.92
CA ASP A 45 18.48 -3.34 -16.43
C ASP A 45 19.53 -4.45 -16.42
N ASN A 46 19.57 -5.27 -15.36
CA ASN A 46 20.65 -6.24 -15.14
C ASN A 46 20.31 -7.67 -15.57
N VAL A 47 19.04 -7.98 -15.83
CA VAL A 47 18.61 -9.33 -16.24
C VAL A 47 17.85 -9.29 -17.55
N LYS A 48 16.71 -8.59 -17.60
CA LYS A 48 15.80 -8.67 -18.74
C LYS A 48 16.42 -8.12 -20.01
N THR A 49 16.93 -6.89 -19.98
CA THR A 49 17.54 -6.24 -21.14
C THR A 49 18.74 -7.03 -21.67
N PRO A 50 19.71 -7.45 -20.84
CA PRO A 50 20.82 -8.27 -21.30
C PRO A 50 20.40 -9.60 -21.95
N VAL A 51 19.36 -10.25 -21.43
CA VAL A 51 18.87 -11.53 -22.01
C VAL A 51 18.17 -11.29 -23.35
N ASP A 52 17.30 -10.28 -23.43
CA ASP A 52 16.54 -9.97 -24.64
C ASP A 52 17.44 -9.47 -25.79
N GLU A 53 18.48 -8.70 -25.46
CA GLU A 53 19.40 -8.10 -26.43
C GLU A 53 20.61 -8.98 -26.77
N TYR A 54 20.80 -10.12 -26.10
CA TYR A 54 21.96 -10.97 -26.36
C TYR A 54 21.97 -11.49 -27.80
N ASP A 55 22.98 -11.08 -28.56
CA ASP A 55 23.24 -11.60 -29.90
C ASP A 55 24.06 -12.88 -29.81
N PHE A 56 23.35 -13.97 -30.06
CA PHE A 56 23.92 -15.29 -30.14
C PHE A 56 24.82 -15.39 -31.39
N ALA A 57 24.45 -14.83 -32.53
CA ALA A 57 25.12 -15.07 -33.81
C ALA A 57 26.51 -14.41 -33.95
N GLU A 58 26.95 -13.62 -32.97
CA GLU A 58 28.09 -12.70 -33.09
C GLU A 58 29.46 -13.39 -33.32
N ASN A 59 29.60 -14.69 -32.99
CA ASN A 59 30.81 -15.47 -33.25
C ASN A 59 30.48 -16.73 -34.07
N ASP A 60 30.77 -16.74 -35.37
CA ASP A 60 30.40 -17.77 -36.37
C ASP A 60 30.58 -19.26 -35.97
N ASP A 61 31.44 -19.58 -35.00
CA ASP A 61 31.87 -20.94 -34.67
C ASP A 61 30.77 -21.85 -34.07
N TRP A 62 29.67 -21.29 -33.56
CA TRP A 62 28.59 -22.05 -32.91
C TRP A 62 27.22 -21.93 -33.61
N LEU A 63 27.17 -21.24 -34.76
CA LEU A 63 25.98 -21.06 -35.59
C LEU A 63 25.34 -22.40 -36.01
N GLY A 64 24.02 -22.37 -36.20
CA GLY A 64 23.24 -23.53 -36.61
C GLY A 64 22.50 -24.19 -35.45
N LYS A 65 22.75 -25.48 -35.17
CA LYS A 65 21.91 -26.22 -34.21
C LYS A 65 22.06 -25.75 -32.76
N ASN A 66 23.27 -25.38 -32.36
CA ASN A 66 23.51 -24.91 -30.99
C ASN A 66 22.92 -23.51 -30.80
N GLU A 67 23.04 -22.66 -31.82
CA GLU A 67 22.37 -21.37 -31.91
C GLU A 67 20.86 -21.45 -31.77
N GLY A 68 20.19 -22.18 -32.66
CA GLY A 68 18.74 -22.30 -32.57
C GLY A 68 18.26 -22.87 -31.23
N ALA A 69 19.05 -23.74 -30.59
CA ALA A 69 18.74 -24.23 -29.25
C ALA A 69 18.86 -23.14 -28.18
N ALA A 70 19.90 -22.31 -28.23
CA ALA A 70 20.07 -21.18 -27.31
C ALA A 70 19.02 -20.09 -27.53
N GLU A 71 18.67 -19.77 -28.78
CA GLU A 71 17.58 -18.86 -29.11
C GLU A 71 16.25 -19.35 -28.54
N THR A 72 15.93 -20.64 -28.69
CA THR A 72 14.72 -21.24 -28.12
C THR A 72 14.69 -21.10 -26.58
N ILE A 73 15.84 -21.26 -25.93
CA ILE A 73 15.97 -21.05 -24.49
C ILE A 73 15.76 -19.57 -24.14
N ARG A 74 16.37 -18.64 -24.88
CA ARG A 74 16.15 -17.20 -24.70
C ARG A 74 14.68 -16.84 -24.83
N GLU A 75 14.00 -17.31 -25.88
CA GLU A 75 12.56 -17.07 -26.08
C GLU A 75 11.73 -17.58 -24.89
N THR A 76 12.07 -18.76 -24.38
CA THR A 76 11.41 -19.32 -23.19
C THR A 76 11.65 -18.43 -21.96
N LEU A 77 12.89 -17.96 -21.76
CA LEU A 77 13.22 -17.02 -20.69
C LEU A 77 12.47 -15.70 -20.86
N SER A 78 12.42 -15.12 -22.05
CA SER A 78 11.68 -13.87 -22.34
C SER A 78 10.19 -14.01 -22.03
N LEU A 79 9.57 -15.17 -22.28
CA LEU A 79 8.19 -15.45 -21.88
C LEU A 79 8.02 -15.49 -20.36
N CYS A 80 8.94 -16.15 -19.64
CA CYS A 80 8.93 -16.15 -18.18
C CYS A 80 9.11 -14.74 -17.61
N MET A 81 10.05 -13.97 -18.17
CA MET A 81 10.32 -12.58 -17.78
C MET A 81 9.11 -11.68 -18.00
N THR A 82 8.40 -11.86 -19.11
CA THR A 82 7.14 -11.14 -19.38
C THR A 82 6.05 -11.49 -18.35
N SER A 83 5.97 -12.75 -17.92
CA SER A 83 5.06 -13.14 -16.84
C SER A 83 5.41 -12.45 -15.52
N TYR A 84 6.70 -12.39 -15.18
CA TYR A 84 7.16 -11.70 -13.98
C TYR A 84 6.86 -10.19 -14.04
N ASP A 85 7.06 -9.53 -15.19
CA ASP A 85 6.71 -8.11 -15.36
C ASP A 85 5.22 -7.84 -15.12
N ASN A 86 4.35 -8.74 -15.61
CA ASN A 86 2.91 -8.63 -15.37
C ASN A 86 2.56 -8.79 -13.89
N ASP A 87 3.21 -9.73 -13.19
CA ASP A 87 3.00 -9.96 -11.76
C ASP A 87 3.48 -8.76 -10.92
N ILE A 88 4.63 -8.16 -11.27
CA ILE A 88 5.14 -6.95 -10.63
C ILE A 88 4.16 -5.78 -10.85
N THR A 89 3.76 -5.53 -12.10
CA THR A 89 2.79 -4.46 -12.43
C THR A 89 1.48 -4.62 -11.66
N LYS A 90 1.01 -5.86 -11.53
CA LYS A 90 -0.19 -6.17 -10.74
C LYS A 90 0.02 -5.86 -9.26
N LEU A 91 1.16 -6.24 -8.70
CA LEU A 91 1.49 -5.97 -7.30
C LEU A 91 1.61 -4.47 -7.03
N GLU A 92 2.24 -3.70 -7.92
CA GLU A 92 2.29 -2.23 -7.83
C GLU A 92 0.88 -1.63 -7.81
N GLY A 93 -0.01 -2.11 -8.68
CA GLY A 93 -1.41 -1.68 -8.69
C GLY A 93 -2.14 -2.00 -7.39
N GLN A 94 -1.92 -3.20 -6.82
CA GLN A 94 -2.52 -3.60 -5.54
C GLN A 94 -2.00 -2.76 -4.36
N ILE A 95 -0.72 -2.40 -4.36
CA ILE A 95 -0.14 -1.53 -3.34
C ILE A 95 -0.73 -0.12 -3.46
N ALA A 96 -0.84 0.42 -4.67
CA ALA A 96 -1.44 1.73 -4.90
C ALA A 96 -2.92 1.78 -4.45
N GLU A 97 -3.71 0.76 -4.78
CA GLU A 97 -5.10 0.63 -4.32
C GLU A 97 -5.19 0.54 -2.79
N ALA A 98 -4.30 -0.24 -2.15
CA ALA A 98 -4.26 -0.35 -0.70
C ALA A 98 -3.92 1.00 -0.03
N ILE A 99 -2.99 1.76 -0.60
CA ILE A 99 -2.64 3.11 -0.14
C ILE A 99 -3.85 4.05 -0.24
N GLU A 100 -4.59 4.04 -1.35
CA GLU A 100 -5.79 4.86 -1.53
C GLU A 100 -6.90 4.52 -0.51
N ILE A 101 -7.12 3.23 -0.27
CA ILE A 101 -8.08 2.75 0.73
C ILE A 101 -7.69 3.24 2.13
N ILE A 102 -6.42 3.12 2.50
CA ILE A 102 -5.96 3.55 3.83
C ILE A 102 -6.08 5.07 4.00
N ASN A 103 -5.74 5.84 2.97
CA ASN A 103 -5.93 7.30 3.02
C ASN A 103 -7.41 7.66 3.24
N THR A 104 -8.32 7.00 2.54
CA THR A 104 -9.77 7.18 2.76
C THR A 104 -10.17 6.85 4.20
N MET A 105 -9.68 5.75 4.75
CA MET A 105 -9.96 5.36 6.14
C MET A 105 -9.41 6.38 7.16
N ILE A 106 -8.24 6.95 6.89
CA ILE A 106 -7.66 8.02 7.73
C ILE A 106 -8.52 9.28 7.67
N GLU A 107 -9.01 9.66 6.49
CA GLU A 107 -9.92 10.80 6.33
C GLU A 107 -11.23 10.59 7.11
N GLU A 108 -11.86 9.43 6.97
CA GLU A 108 -13.09 9.07 7.70
C GLU A 108 -12.90 9.12 9.23
N GLU A 109 -11.80 8.59 9.75
CA GLU A 109 -11.51 8.64 11.19
C GLU A 109 -11.18 10.06 11.67
N ASN A 110 -10.55 10.89 10.84
CA ASN A 110 -10.32 12.30 11.17
C ASN A 110 -11.62 13.10 11.21
N GLU A 111 -12.55 12.86 10.28
CA GLU A 111 -13.89 13.47 10.32
C GLU A 111 -14.65 13.06 11.58
N ARG A 112 -14.62 11.77 11.93
CA ARG A 112 -15.23 11.26 13.16
C ARG A 112 -14.61 11.88 14.41
N LEU A 113 -13.28 12.01 14.45
CA LEU A 113 -12.55 12.64 15.54
C LEU A 113 -12.93 14.13 15.69
N ALA A 114 -13.13 14.85 14.57
CA ALA A 114 -13.60 16.23 14.60
C ALA A 114 -15.03 16.34 15.17
N GLN A 115 -15.95 15.46 14.76
CA GLN A 115 -17.31 15.42 15.28
C GLN A 115 -17.34 15.11 16.78
N LEU A 116 -16.53 14.16 17.25
CA LEU A 116 -16.44 13.82 18.68
C LEU A 116 -15.87 14.96 19.52
N LYS A 117 -14.89 15.71 18.98
CA LYS A 117 -14.36 16.91 19.64
C LYS A 117 -15.40 18.01 19.74
N GLU A 118 -16.19 18.23 18.69
CA GLU A 118 -17.32 19.17 18.73
C GLU A 118 -18.41 18.73 19.72
N GLU A 119 -18.72 17.43 19.78
CA GLU A 119 -19.64 16.86 20.78
C GLU A 119 -19.14 17.11 22.21
N LEU A 120 -17.83 16.93 22.45
CA LEU A 120 -17.20 17.17 23.73
C LEU A 120 -17.20 18.65 24.13
N ASP A 121 -16.91 19.56 23.20
CA ASP A 121 -16.89 21.01 23.44
C ASP A 121 -18.30 21.55 23.74
N ASN A 122 -19.31 20.97 23.11
CA ASN A 122 -20.72 21.30 23.34
C ASN A 122 -21.34 20.49 24.50
N TRP A 123 -20.57 19.62 25.14
CA TRP A 123 -21.07 18.79 26.23
C TRP A 123 -21.40 19.65 27.44
N THR A 124 -22.68 19.77 27.74
CA THR A 124 -23.16 20.31 29.01
C THR A 124 -23.57 19.14 29.89
N GLU A 125 -23.08 19.17 31.13
CA GLU A 125 -23.55 18.24 32.15
C GLU A 125 -25.05 18.51 32.35
N ASP A 126 -25.92 17.57 31.99
CA ASP A 126 -27.35 17.66 32.26
C ASP A 126 -27.50 18.06 33.73
N SER A 127 -27.94 19.30 33.96
CA SER A 127 -28.05 19.85 35.30
C SER A 127 -29.08 19.03 36.04
N VAL A 128 -28.61 18.11 36.88
CA VAL A 128 -29.44 17.55 37.95
C VAL A 128 -29.63 18.67 38.97
N THR A 129 -30.49 19.64 38.63
CA THR A 129 -31.07 20.52 39.63
C THR A 129 -32.08 19.69 40.40
N SER A 130 -31.56 19.04 41.45
CA SER A 130 -32.16 18.97 42.79
C SER A 130 -33.69 19.03 42.82
N ASP A 131 -34.34 17.88 42.63
CA ASP A 131 -35.62 17.62 43.28
C ASP A 131 -35.31 17.43 44.78
N GLY A 132 -35.64 18.42 45.59
CA GLY A 132 -35.12 18.54 46.96
C GLY A 132 -35.83 19.57 47.81
N THR A 133 -37.12 19.29 48.08
CA THR A 133 -37.87 19.61 49.31
C THR A 133 -37.88 21.04 49.85
N GLU A 134 -39.05 21.68 49.78
CA GLU A 134 -39.73 22.28 50.95
C GLU A 134 -41.25 22.05 50.86
#